data_AF-A0A7C5P9M3-F1
#
_entry.id   AF-A0A7C5P9M3-F1
#
_cell.length_a   1.000
_cell.length_b   1.000
_cell.length_c   1.000
_cell.angle_alpha   90.00
_cell.angle_beta   90.00
_cell.angle_gamma   90.00
#
_symmetry.space_group_name_H-M   'P 1'
#
loop_
_entity.id
_entity.type
_entity.pdbx_description
1 polymer ?
#
loop_
_entity_poly.entity_id
_entity_poly.type
_entity_poly.pdbx_seq_one_letter_code
_entity_poly.pdbx_strand_id
1 'polypeptide(L)'
;MRRPRAPRFQVRRRGALFFGSFLLFLVFGSCGGPSGGEGPAAPGTGPIVISRKNSSQVDPLVASWWTSFFRQCQEAVRGKDPDHLESLLKSVEGRNPPSWAADSLARFHALLRGMKLVKEGKVRARFALGHRDFKEGDIVFFGLRLENHEDGPLALPAPGTKGILQARLRVLDYGVFGERWESKRPLNLPLDKPIALGPGEAKFEGFQPFHASLPRGAVMRAVLFQGNLLLGSILVKGELLPFKSLPAQPTEMRVFPKGYEPIARKPFLTLKRALELGDPKHFPHVFLAAVFMPTALKEKAGALLQDAARKHQDRDLGRVAQAALKMLAETR
;
A
#
# COMPACT_ATOMS: atom_id res chain seq x y z
N MET A 1 -49.14 -33.92 2.08
CA MET A 1 -48.63 -32.66 2.66
C MET A 1 -47.55 -32.08 1.75
N ARG A 2 -47.85 -30.99 1.02
CA ARG A 2 -46.93 -30.35 0.06
C ARG A 2 -46.05 -29.34 0.80
N ARG A 3 -44.73 -29.46 0.70
CA ARG A 3 -43.76 -28.49 1.26
C ARG A 3 -43.85 -27.16 0.50
N PRO A 4 -43.82 -26.00 1.18
CA PRO A 4 -43.81 -24.70 0.52
C PRO A 4 -42.45 -24.45 -0.14
N ARG A 5 -42.47 -24.02 -1.41
CA ARG A 5 -41.26 -23.58 -2.14
C ARG A 5 -40.83 -22.21 -1.62
N ALA A 6 -39.54 -22.08 -1.31
CA ALA A 6 -38.93 -20.81 -0.92
C ALA A 6 -38.96 -19.79 -2.09
N PRO A 7 -39.14 -18.48 -1.80
CA PRO A 7 -39.20 -17.45 -2.83
C PRO A 7 -37.82 -17.24 -3.47
N ARG A 8 -37.77 -17.35 -4.81
CA ARG A 8 -36.62 -16.94 -5.62
C ARG A 8 -36.56 -15.40 -5.65
N PHE A 9 -35.65 -14.81 -4.89
CA PHE A 9 -35.32 -13.39 -5.02
C PHE A 9 -34.46 -13.17 -6.28
N GLN A 10 -35.07 -12.62 -7.33
CA GLN A 10 -34.34 -12.01 -8.43
C GLN A 10 -33.72 -10.69 -7.95
N VAL A 11 -32.40 -10.69 -7.78
CA VAL A 11 -31.64 -9.44 -7.59
C VAL A 11 -31.57 -8.72 -8.93
N ARG A 12 -32.44 -7.72 -9.11
CA ARG A 12 -32.36 -6.74 -10.19
C ARG A 12 -31.05 -5.95 -10.04
N ARG A 13 -29.99 -6.35 -10.75
CA ARG A 13 -28.79 -5.51 -10.94
C ARG A 13 -29.18 -4.34 -11.85
N ARG A 14 -29.44 -3.17 -11.26
CA ARG A 14 -29.42 -1.91 -12.01
C ARG A 14 -27.96 -1.64 -12.39
N GLY A 15 -27.65 -1.78 -13.67
CA GLY A 15 -26.38 -1.36 -14.24
C GLY A 15 -26.27 0.15 -14.18
N ALA A 16 -25.22 0.64 -13.51
CA ALA A 16 -24.69 1.96 -13.74
C ALA A 16 -23.53 1.80 -14.74
N LEU A 17 -23.82 2.10 -16.01
CA LEU A 17 -22.81 2.34 -17.03
C LEU A 17 -22.05 3.61 -16.64
N PHE A 18 -20.83 3.48 -16.14
CA PHE A 18 -19.85 4.55 -16.15
C PHE A 18 -18.89 4.30 -17.30
N PHE A 19 -19.21 4.88 -18.45
CA PHE A 19 -18.25 5.13 -19.52
C PHE A 19 -17.39 6.32 -19.09
N GLY A 20 -16.08 6.13 -19.09
CA GLY A 20 -15.11 7.16 -18.74
C GLY A 20 -13.72 6.74 -19.20
N SER A 21 -13.53 6.67 -20.52
CA SER A 21 -12.19 6.68 -21.11
C SER A 21 -11.51 7.98 -20.71
N PHE A 22 -10.45 7.91 -19.93
CA PHE A 22 -9.52 9.02 -19.73
C PHE A 22 -8.16 8.62 -20.28
N LEU A 23 -7.89 9.07 -21.52
CA LEU A 23 -6.54 9.24 -22.02
C LEU A 23 -5.92 10.42 -21.27
N LEU A 24 -4.87 10.16 -20.49
CA LEU A 24 -4.10 11.19 -19.81
C LEU A 24 -3.09 11.78 -20.80
N PHE A 25 -3.42 12.89 -21.46
CA PHE A 25 -2.43 13.77 -22.09
C PHE A 25 -1.92 14.75 -21.03
N LEU A 26 -0.64 14.66 -20.68
CA LEU A 26 0.06 15.69 -19.91
C LEU A 26 0.59 16.75 -20.88
N VAL A 27 -0.12 17.86 -21.01
CA VAL A 27 0.39 19.10 -21.60
C VAL A 27 0.56 20.10 -20.46
N PHE A 28 1.80 20.46 -20.14
CA PHE A 28 2.09 21.51 -19.17
C PHE A 28 2.13 22.86 -19.91
N GLY A 29 1.11 23.69 -19.66
CA GLY A 29 1.10 25.11 -20.04
C GLY A 29 1.94 25.92 -19.06
N SER A 30 2.86 26.72 -19.59
CA SER A 30 3.66 27.69 -18.84
C SER A 30 2.77 28.88 -18.45
N CYS A 31 2.57 29.13 -17.15
CA CYS A 31 1.98 30.37 -16.65
C CYS A 31 3.09 31.22 -16.05
N GLY A 32 3.34 32.38 -16.67
CA GLY A 32 4.18 33.43 -16.11
C GLY A 32 3.45 34.18 -15.00
N GLY A 33 4.16 34.45 -13.90
CA GLY A 33 3.73 35.25 -12.76
C GLY A 33 4.96 35.77 -12.00
N PRO A 34 4.84 36.90 -11.27
CA PRO A 34 5.86 37.94 -11.23
C PRO A 34 7.02 37.65 -10.27
N SER A 35 8.18 38.16 -10.69
CA SER A 35 9.49 38.11 -10.05
C SER A 35 9.54 38.78 -8.68
N GLY A 36 9.95 38.02 -7.66
CA GLY A 36 10.33 38.54 -6.36
C GLY A 36 11.19 37.53 -5.59
N GLY A 37 12.50 37.78 -5.54
CA GLY A 37 13.48 37.03 -4.75
C GLY A 37 14.03 35.77 -5.43
N GLU A 38 15.11 35.92 -6.21
CA GLU A 38 15.86 34.80 -6.78
C GLU A 38 16.62 34.03 -5.68
N GLY A 39 15.93 33.09 -5.04
CA GLY A 39 16.61 31.89 -4.54
C GLY A 39 17.12 31.07 -5.74
N PRO A 40 18.19 30.26 -5.57
CA PRO A 40 18.68 29.41 -6.65
C PRO A 40 17.53 28.56 -7.20
N ALA A 41 17.32 28.62 -8.52
CA ALA A 41 16.24 27.91 -9.20
C ALA A 41 16.29 26.42 -8.80
N ALA A 42 15.25 25.95 -8.12
CA ALA A 42 15.14 24.56 -7.74
C ALA A 42 15.28 23.67 -9.00
N PRO A 43 16.07 22.58 -8.95
CA PRO A 43 16.21 21.69 -10.10
C PRO A 43 14.83 21.16 -10.48
N GLY A 44 14.34 21.58 -11.65
CA GLY A 44 12.98 21.30 -12.09
C GLY A 44 12.71 19.79 -12.13
N THR A 45 11.61 19.37 -11.51
CA THR A 45 11.08 18.00 -11.46
C THR A 45 10.52 17.50 -12.80
N GLY A 46 10.79 18.21 -13.90
CA GLY A 46 10.42 17.80 -15.25
C GLY A 46 11.12 16.49 -15.66
N PRO A 47 10.62 15.80 -16.70
CA PRO A 47 11.38 14.70 -17.31
C PRO A 47 12.80 15.19 -17.59
N ILE A 48 13.81 14.35 -17.35
CA ILE A 48 15.19 14.65 -17.74
C ILE A 48 15.21 14.70 -19.28
N VAL A 49 14.95 15.89 -19.82
CA VAL A 49 15.06 16.17 -21.24
C VAL A 49 16.54 16.39 -21.50
N ILE A 50 17.15 15.45 -22.21
CA ILE A 50 18.51 15.61 -22.73
C ILE A 50 18.42 16.68 -23.82
N SER A 51 18.60 17.94 -23.42
CA SER A 51 18.50 19.09 -24.31
C SER A 51 19.73 19.11 -25.23
N ARG A 52 19.53 18.86 -26.53
CA ARG A 52 20.59 18.94 -27.56
C ARG A 52 21.03 20.36 -27.91
N LYS A 53 20.64 21.37 -27.12
CA LYS A 53 20.92 22.78 -27.44
C LYS A 53 22.43 23.01 -27.34
N ASN A 54 23.06 23.26 -28.50
CA ASN A 54 24.47 23.58 -28.74
C ASN A 54 25.45 22.40 -28.93
N SER A 55 25.07 21.38 -29.70
CA SER A 55 26.00 20.33 -30.14
C SER A 55 26.98 20.74 -31.25
N SER A 56 26.98 22.00 -31.70
CA SER A 56 27.80 22.42 -32.86
C SER A 56 29.31 22.43 -32.59
N GLN A 57 29.75 22.31 -31.33
CA GLN A 57 31.17 22.32 -30.94
C GLN A 57 31.66 21.04 -30.25
N VAL A 58 30.80 20.02 -30.07
CA VAL A 58 31.19 18.77 -29.41
C VAL A 58 31.31 17.66 -30.45
N ASP A 59 32.40 16.89 -30.37
CA ASP A 59 32.60 15.70 -31.19
C ASP A 59 31.33 14.81 -31.19
N PRO A 60 30.75 14.50 -32.37
CA PRO A 60 29.57 13.65 -32.49
C PRO A 60 29.70 12.29 -31.78
N LEU A 61 30.91 11.70 -31.75
CA LEU A 61 31.17 10.44 -31.06
C LEU A 61 31.03 10.60 -29.55
N VAL A 62 31.57 11.68 -28.99
CA VAL A 62 31.45 12.01 -27.56
C VAL A 62 29.99 12.25 -27.20
N ALA A 63 29.26 13.00 -28.02
CA ALA A 63 27.84 13.26 -27.81
C ALA A 63 26.98 11.98 -27.88
N SER A 64 27.27 11.10 -28.84
CA SER A 64 26.61 9.79 -29.00
C SER A 64 26.83 8.89 -27.78
N TRP A 65 28.08 8.82 -27.31
CA TRP A 65 28.43 8.03 -26.13
C TRP A 65 27.68 8.51 -24.88
N TRP A 66 27.71 9.81 -24.58
CA TRP A 66 26.98 10.37 -23.43
C TRP A 66 25.46 10.17 -23.53
N THR A 67 24.91 10.25 -24.74
CA THR A 67 23.48 9.96 -24.98
C THR A 67 23.15 8.51 -24.63
N SER A 68 24.00 7.56 -25.03
CA SER A 68 23.82 6.15 -24.69
C SER A 68 23.95 5.91 -23.19
N PHE A 69 24.92 6.55 -22.54
CA PHE A 69 25.12 6.49 -21.09
C PHE A 69 23.90 6.99 -20.31
N PHE A 70 23.36 8.16 -20.66
CA PHE A 70 22.20 8.70 -19.98
C PHE A 70 20.94 7.88 -20.20
N ARG A 71 20.79 7.22 -21.36
CA ARG A 71 19.72 6.25 -21.59
C ARG A 71 19.83 5.07 -20.62
N GLN A 72 21.03 4.51 -20.42
CA GLN A 72 21.24 3.44 -19.43
C GLN A 72 20.91 3.92 -18.00
N CYS A 73 21.31 5.14 -17.64
CA CYS A 73 20.93 5.73 -16.35
C CYS A 73 19.41 5.87 -16.20
N GLN A 74 18.70 6.29 -17.25
CA GLN A 74 17.23 6.35 -17.25
C GLN A 74 16.59 4.97 -17.09
N GLU A 75 17.16 3.94 -17.73
CA GLU A 75 16.72 2.55 -17.58
C GLU A 75 16.92 2.05 -16.13
N ALA A 76 18.06 2.36 -15.52
CA ALA A 76 18.34 2.05 -14.10
C ALA A 76 17.31 2.70 -13.15
N VAL A 77 17.04 4.00 -13.35
CA VAL A 77 16.04 4.75 -12.59
C VAL A 77 14.64 4.17 -12.79
N ARG A 78 14.28 3.80 -14.03
CA ARG A 78 12.99 3.19 -14.37
C ARG A 78 12.84 1.80 -13.73
N GLY A 79 13.93 1.02 -13.71
CA GLY A 79 14.03 -0.28 -13.05
C GLY A 79 14.04 -0.21 -11.52
N LYS A 80 14.16 1.00 -10.94
CA LYS A 80 14.34 1.23 -9.50
C LYS A 80 15.58 0.50 -8.95
N ASP A 81 16.66 0.46 -9.74
CA ASP A 81 17.91 -0.20 -9.38
C ASP A 81 19.00 0.83 -9.03
N PRO A 82 19.12 1.21 -7.74
CA PRO A 82 20.12 2.20 -7.33
C PRO A 82 21.56 1.67 -7.45
N ASP A 83 21.78 0.35 -7.35
CA ASP A 83 23.13 -0.21 -7.41
C ASP A 83 23.66 -0.16 -8.84
N HIS A 84 22.80 -0.49 -9.81
CA HIS A 84 23.13 -0.34 -11.22
C HIS A 84 23.39 1.12 -11.60
N LEU A 85 22.53 2.04 -11.14
CA LEU A 85 22.74 3.48 -11.36
C LEU A 85 24.06 3.97 -10.76
N GLU A 86 24.39 3.54 -9.54
CA GLU A 86 25.67 3.86 -8.90
C GLU A 86 26.86 3.32 -9.68
N SER A 87 26.81 2.07 -10.15
CA SER A 87 27.85 1.48 -10.98
C SER A 87 28.08 2.27 -12.28
N LEU A 88 26.99 2.68 -12.95
CA LEU A 88 27.07 3.55 -14.12
C LEU A 88 27.73 4.89 -13.79
N LEU A 89 27.30 5.57 -12.73
CA LEU A 89 27.88 6.86 -12.33
C LEU A 89 29.36 6.74 -11.95
N LYS A 90 29.77 5.66 -11.27
CA LYS A 90 31.18 5.39 -10.96
C LYS A 90 32.03 5.14 -12.22
N SER A 91 31.46 4.54 -13.26
CA SER A 91 32.18 4.27 -14.52
C SER A 91 32.63 5.53 -15.28
N VAL A 92 32.07 6.69 -14.92
CA VAL A 92 32.38 7.98 -15.54
C VAL A 92 33.07 8.96 -14.59
N GLU A 93 33.33 8.55 -13.34
CA GLU A 93 34.15 9.32 -12.41
C GLU A 93 35.54 9.57 -12.99
N GLY A 94 36.07 10.78 -12.82
CA GLY A 94 37.38 11.19 -13.36
C GLY A 94 37.39 11.58 -14.85
N ARG A 95 36.26 11.44 -15.57
CA ARG A 95 36.12 12.02 -16.91
C ARG A 95 35.77 13.51 -16.81
N ASN A 96 36.16 14.31 -17.81
CA ASN A 96 35.73 15.70 -17.95
C ASN A 96 34.47 15.78 -18.84
N PRO A 97 33.25 15.72 -18.29
CA PRO A 97 32.03 15.81 -19.08
C PRO A 97 31.90 17.21 -19.72
N PRO A 98 31.32 17.30 -20.93
CA PRO A 98 30.79 18.57 -21.43
C PRO A 98 29.81 19.19 -20.42
N SER A 99 29.68 20.52 -20.40
CA SER A 99 28.83 21.23 -19.43
C SER A 99 27.39 20.70 -19.37
N TRP A 100 26.78 20.42 -20.52
CA TRP A 100 25.42 19.86 -20.61
C TRP A 100 25.30 18.45 -19.98
N ALA A 101 26.38 17.67 -20.02
CA ALA A 101 26.45 16.35 -19.42
C ALA A 101 26.70 16.43 -17.91
N ALA A 102 27.49 17.43 -17.46
CA ALA A 102 27.72 17.69 -16.03
C ALA A 102 26.41 17.96 -15.28
N ASP A 103 25.53 18.79 -15.85
CA ASP A 103 24.21 19.07 -15.26
C ASP A 103 23.35 17.80 -15.16
N SER A 104 23.41 16.94 -16.17
CA SER A 104 22.67 15.68 -16.20
C SER A 104 23.20 14.69 -15.17
N LEU A 105 24.52 14.59 -15.02
CA LEU A 105 25.17 13.77 -13.99
C LEU A 105 24.77 14.22 -12.58
N ALA A 106 24.80 15.53 -12.30
CA ALA A 106 24.38 16.07 -11.01
C ALA A 106 22.94 15.64 -10.65
N ARG A 107 22.02 15.68 -11.63
CA ARG A 107 20.64 15.19 -11.45
C ARG A 107 20.57 13.69 -11.17
N PHE A 108 21.38 12.87 -11.84
CA PHE A 108 21.43 11.42 -11.58
C PHE A 108 22.04 11.11 -10.21
N HIS A 109 23.05 11.86 -9.74
CA HIS A 109 23.56 11.73 -8.37
C HIS A 109 22.49 12.11 -7.32
N ALA A 110 21.69 13.14 -7.57
CA ALA A 110 20.57 13.49 -6.69
C ALA A 110 19.48 12.40 -6.68
N LEU A 111 19.13 11.83 -7.85
CA LEU A 111 18.22 10.68 -7.96
C LEU A 111 18.75 9.45 -7.21
N LEU A 112 20.03 9.12 -7.39
CA LEU A 112 20.68 8.00 -6.73
C LEU A 112 20.57 8.13 -5.20
N ARG A 113 20.89 9.30 -4.66
CA ARG A 113 20.74 9.59 -3.21
C ARG A 113 19.29 9.38 -2.75
N GLY A 114 18.32 9.93 -3.47
CA GLY A 114 16.89 9.74 -3.18
C GLY A 114 16.46 8.26 -3.20
N MET A 115 16.96 7.48 -4.17
CA MET A 115 16.67 6.05 -4.27
C MET A 115 17.31 5.23 -3.13
N LYS A 116 18.55 5.54 -2.76
CA LYS A 116 19.25 4.89 -1.64
C LYS A 116 18.55 5.13 -0.31
N LEU A 117 18.11 6.36 -0.03
CA LEU A 117 17.34 6.68 1.19
C LEU A 117 16.13 5.76 1.39
N VAL A 118 15.43 5.40 0.31
CA VAL A 118 14.26 4.48 0.38
C VAL A 118 14.70 3.05 0.54
N LYS A 119 15.69 2.61 -0.25
CA LYS A 119 16.19 1.24 -0.21
C LYS A 119 16.74 0.89 1.18
N GLU A 120 17.45 1.82 1.79
CA GLU A 120 18.01 1.70 3.14
C GLU A 120 16.96 1.91 4.24
N GLY A 121 15.73 2.31 3.88
CA GLY A 121 14.65 2.54 4.82
C GLY A 121 14.89 3.72 5.75
N LYS A 122 15.70 4.69 5.30
CA LYS A 122 15.95 5.99 5.97
C LYS A 122 14.71 6.87 5.98
N VAL A 123 13.81 6.66 5.03
CA VAL A 123 12.47 7.25 5.03
C VAL A 123 11.47 6.12 4.92
N ARG A 124 10.50 6.08 5.83
CA ARG A 124 9.46 5.04 5.83
C ARG A 124 8.08 5.67 5.82
N ALA A 125 7.21 5.10 5.01
CA ALA A 125 5.77 5.33 5.08
C ALA A 125 5.09 4.05 5.55
N ARG A 126 4.18 4.15 6.50
CA ARG A 126 3.29 3.06 6.88
C ARG A 126 1.89 3.58 7.12
N PHE A 127 0.90 2.76 6.79
CA PHE A 127 -0.46 3.08 7.23
C PHE A 127 -0.52 2.92 8.74
N ALA A 128 -1.05 3.92 9.42
CA ALA A 128 -1.23 3.89 10.86
C ALA A 128 -2.71 3.70 11.18
N LEU A 129 -2.95 2.65 11.95
CA LEU A 129 -4.23 2.31 12.54
C LEU A 129 -4.03 2.34 14.05
N GLY A 130 -4.99 2.84 14.82
CA GLY A 130 -4.92 2.81 16.28
C GLY A 130 -4.81 1.37 16.82
N HIS A 131 -5.52 0.44 16.18
CA HIS A 131 -5.51 -0.99 16.46
C HIS A 131 -5.62 -1.79 15.15
N ARG A 132 -5.42 -3.11 15.20
CA ARG A 132 -5.62 -3.98 14.02
C ARG A 132 -7.02 -4.57 13.96
N ASP A 133 -7.60 -4.87 15.11
CA ASP A 133 -8.89 -5.55 15.23
C ASP A 133 -9.95 -4.57 15.72
N PHE A 134 -11.06 -4.48 14.98
CA PHE A 134 -12.18 -3.59 15.25
C PHE A 134 -13.48 -4.37 15.33
N LYS A 135 -14.45 -3.83 16.05
CA LYS A 135 -15.82 -4.34 16.12
C LYS A 135 -16.65 -3.70 15.03
N GLU A 136 -17.68 -4.42 14.60
CA GLU A 136 -18.72 -3.85 13.77
C GLU A 136 -19.39 -2.66 14.48
N GLY A 137 -19.38 -1.52 13.79
CA GLY A 137 -19.87 -0.24 14.28
C GLY A 137 -18.79 0.71 14.79
N ASP A 138 -17.55 0.24 14.99
CA ASP A 138 -16.46 1.11 15.42
C ASP A 138 -16.14 2.19 14.39
N ILE A 139 -15.74 3.37 14.87
CA ILE A 139 -15.18 4.44 14.04
C ILE A 139 -13.68 4.22 13.94
N VAL A 140 -13.20 3.99 12.72
CA VAL A 140 -11.79 3.73 12.47
C VAL A 140 -11.09 5.02 12.07
N PHE A 141 -10.11 5.42 12.87
CA PHE A 141 -9.14 6.44 12.49
C PHE A 141 -7.98 5.79 11.76
N PHE A 142 -7.77 6.25 10.53
CA PHE A 142 -6.76 5.75 9.62
C PHE A 142 -5.93 6.93 9.12
N GLY A 143 -4.62 6.72 9.02
CA GLY A 143 -3.71 7.75 8.56
C GLY A 143 -2.46 7.18 7.92
N LEU A 144 -1.60 8.09 7.48
CA LEU A 144 -0.25 7.79 7.04
C LEU A 144 0.72 8.22 8.14
N ARG A 145 1.56 7.29 8.60
CA ARG A 145 2.70 7.59 9.45
C ARG A 145 3.95 7.62 8.62
N LEU A 146 4.64 8.75 8.68
CA LEU A 146 5.92 8.98 8.03
C LEU A 146 7.00 9.03 9.09
N GLU A 147 8.13 8.40 8.83
CA GLU A 147 9.23 8.26 9.78
C GLU A 147 10.53 8.63 9.10
N ASN A 148 11.32 9.45 9.79
CA ASN A 148 12.65 9.84 9.39
C ASN A 148 13.70 9.09 10.23
N HIS A 149 14.44 8.20 9.58
CA HIS A 149 15.56 7.45 10.14
C HIS A 149 16.91 7.96 9.58
N GLU A 150 16.90 9.12 8.92
CA GLU A 150 18.09 9.84 8.50
C GLU A 150 18.60 10.72 9.66
N ASP A 151 19.91 10.93 9.72
CA ASP A 151 20.54 11.75 10.77
C ASP A 151 20.23 13.26 10.62
N GLY A 152 19.66 13.66 9.49
CA GLY A 152 19.32 15.05 9.18
C GLY A 152 17.82 15.31 9.04
N PRO A 153 17.41 16.59 9.06
CA PRO A 153 16.03 16.95 8.84
C PRO A 153 15.59 16.58 7.42
N LEU A 154 14.34 16.14 7.32
CA LEU A 154 13.67 15.81 6.09
C LEU A 154 12.41 16.66 5.96
N ALA A 155 12.15 17.21 4.78
CA ALA A 155 10.86 17.79 4.47
C ALA A 155 10.28 17.22 3.19
N LEU A 156 9.00 16.88 3.22
CA LEU A 156 8.19 16.57 2.06
C LEU A 156 7.57 17.89 1.60
N PRO A 157 8.07 18.49 0.50
CA PRO A 157 7.64 19.80 0.06
C PRO A 157 6.17 19.78 -0.38
N ALA A 158 5.44 20.83 -0.03
CA ALA A 158 4.21 21.22 -0.73
C ALA A 158 4.20 22.75 -0.89
N PRO A 159 4.67 23.25 -2.05
CA PRO A 159 3.71 23.94 -2.91
C PRO A 159 3.95 23.71 -4.42
N GLY A 160 2.87 23.45 -5.17
CA GLY A 160 2.86 23.28 -6.64
C GLY A 160 2.66 21.83 -7.12
N THR A 161 3.22 20.86 -6.41
CA THR A 161 2.98 19.42 -6.61
C THR A 161 2.29 18.86 -5.38
N LYS A 162 0.96 18.72 -5.41
CA LYS A 162 0.23 18.05 -4.32
C LYS A 162 0.78 16.63 -4.19
N GLY A 163 1.42 16.31 -3.07
CA GLY A 163 1.75 14.92 -2.76
C GLY A 163 0.45 14.12 -2.75
N ILE A 164 0.42 12.95 -3.39
CA ILE A 164 -0.77 12.09 -3.42
C ILE A 164 -0.39 10.73 -2.89
N LEU A 165 -1.04 10.33 -1.80
CA LEU A 165 -1.05 8.94 -1.39
C LEU A 165 -1.97 8.17 -2.33
N GLN A 166 -1.37 7.39 -3.24
CA GLN A 166 -2.08 6.45 -4.09
C GLN A 166 -2.08 5.09 -3.42
N ALA A 167 -3.18 4.76 -2.76
CA ALA A 167 -3.41 3.49 -2.12
C ALA A 167 -4.44 2.65 -2.88
N ARG A 168 -4.34 1.34 -2.70
CA ARG A 168 -5.29 0.33 -3.11
C ARG A 168 -5.72 -0.41 -1.87
N LEU A 169 -7.02 -0.40 -1.63
CA LEU A 169 -7.65 -1.20 -0.60
C LEU A 169 -8.03 -2.52 -1.23
N ARG A 170 -7.54 -3.62 -0.65
CA ARG A 170 -8.03 -4.96 -0.95
C ARG A 170 -8.90 -5.40 0.22
N VAL A 171 -10.20 -5.44 0.01
CA VAL A 171 -11.19 -5.84 1.01
C VAL A 171 -11.53 -7.29 0.78
N LEU A 172 -11.41 -8.10 1.83
CA LEU A 172 -11.68 -9.53 1.87
C LEU A 172 -12.76 -9.79 2.90
N ASP A 173 -13.95 -10.16 2.42
CA ASP A 173 -15.07 -10.54 3.27
C ASP A 173 -15.14 -12.06 3.35
N TYR A 174 -15.21 -12.59 4.57
CA TYR A 174 -15.20 -14.03 4.83
C TYR A 174 -16.57 -14.49 5.31
N GLY A 175 -17.15 -15.45 4.59
CA GLY A 175 -18.36 -16.18 4.98
C GLY A 175 -18.04 -17.36 5.89
N VAL A 176 -19.05 -17.84 6.60
CA VAL A 176 -18.91 -18.94 7.56
C VAL A 176 -18.56 -20.28 6.91
N PHE A 177 -18.90 -20.49 5.63
CA PHE A 177 -18.57 -21.69 4.87
C PHE A 177 -17.30 -21.53 4.04
N GLY A 178 -16.49 -20.50 4.32
CA GLY A 178 -15.23 -20.24 3.63
C GLY A 178 -15.39 -19.48 2.31
N GLU A 179 -16.59 -18.98 2.01
CA GLU A 179 -16.76 -18.01 0.93
C GLU A 179 -15.84 -16.81 1.18
N ARG A 180 -15.21 -16.34 0.11
CA ARG A 180 -14.35 -15.17 0.15
C ARG A 180 -14.76 -14.23 -0.96
N TRP A 181 -15.27 -13.06 -0.57
CA TRP A 181 -15.58 -11.99 -1.52
C TRP A 181 -14.45 -10.97 -1.49
N GLU A 182 -13.84 -10.73 -2.65
CA GLU A 182 -12.77 -9.76 -2.80
C GLU A 182 -13.27 -8.52 -3.55
N SER A 183 -12.98 -7.34 -3.02
CA SER A 183 -13.14 -6.09 -3.76
C SER A 183 -11.87 -5.24 -3.67
N LYS A 184 -11.57 -4.52 -4.75
CA LYS A 184 -10.44 -3.60 -4.85
C LYS A 184 -10.97 -2.19 -4.99
N ARG A 185 -10.50 -1.28 -4.14
CA ARG A 185 -10.90 0.14 -4.18
C ARG A 185 -9.65 1.01 -4.28
N PRO A 186 -9.53 1.88 -5.29
CA PRO A 186 -8.51 2.91 -5.27
C PRO A 186 -8.82 3.91 -4.16
N LEU A 187 -7.77 4.43 -3.54
CA LEU A 187 -7.83 5.46 -2.53
C LEU A 187 -6.75 6.49 -2.86
N ASN A 188 -7.18 7.68 -3.27
CA ASN A 188 -6.28 8.78 -3.57
C ASN A 188 -6.48 9.85 -2.51
N LEU A 189 -5.47 10.05 -1.67
CA LEU A 189 -5.55 10.99 -0.55
C LEU A 189 -4.49 12.08 -0.75
N PRO A 190 -4.90 13.34 -0.93
CA PRO A 190 -3.95 14.44 -1.04
C PRO A 190 -3.24 14.64 0.30
N LEU A 191 -1.97 15.05 0.23
CA LEU A 191 -1.26 15.66 1.36
C LEU A 191 -1.46 17.17 1.27
N ASP A 192 -2.32 17.69 2.14
CA ASP A 192 -2.75 19.10 2.08
C ASP A 192 -1.72 20.07 2.68
N LYS A 193 -0.75 19.54 3.44
CA LYS A 193 0.26 20.34 4.14
C LYS A 193 1.67 19.79 3.87
N PRO A 194 2.69 20.67 3.79
CA PRO A 194 4.07 20.24 3.88
C PRO A 194 4.31 19.44 5.16
N ILE A 195 5.19 18.45 5.08
CA ILE A 195 5.54 17.61 6.22
C ILE A 195 7.02 17.77 6.47
N ALA A 196 7.39 18.42 7.58
CA ALA A 196 8.75 18.42 8.08
C ALA A 196 8.89 17.33 9.16
N LEU A 197 10.03 16.64 9.14
CA LEU A 197 10.43 15.59 10.08
C LEU A 197 11.86 15.87 10.53
N GLY A 198 12.07 16.05 11.82
CA GLY A 198 13.39 16.03 12.44
C GLY A 198 14.03 14.63 12.39
N PRO A 199 15.31 14.51 12.74
CA PRO A 199 15.99 13.21 12.86
C PRO A 199 15.27 12.32 13.89
N GLY A 200 14.94 11.07 13.51
CA GLY A 200 14.22 10.14 14.37
C GLY A 200 12.73 10.45 14.56
N GLU A 201 12.21 11.53 13.99
CA GLU A 201 10.83 11.94 14.17
C GLU A 201 9.86 11.06 13.36
N ALA A 202 8.65 10.89 13.91
CA ALA A 202 7.53 10.32 13.19
C ALA A 202 6.31 11.25 13.25
N LYS A 203 5.71 11.53 12.09
CA LYS A 203 4.48 12.32 11.98
C LYS A 203 3.33 11.47 11.47
N PHE A 204 2.14 11.72 12.02
CA PHE A 204 0.90 11.11 11.60
C PHE A 204 0.04 12.12 10.85
N GLU A 205 -0.36 11.76 9.64
CA GLU A 205 -1.36 12.48 8.86
C GLU A 205 -2.64 11.65 8.84
N GLY A 206 -3.64 12.11 9.58
CA GLY A 206 -4.94 11.45 9.66
C GLY A 206 -5.79 11.74 8.42
N PHE A 207 -6.57 10.74 8.01
CA PHE A 207 -7.59 10.88 6.98
C PHE A 207 -8.99 10.81 7.59
N GLN A 208 -10.01 11.02 6.76
CA GLN A 208 -11.40 10.95 7.21
C GLN A 208 -11.68 9.58 7.84
N PRO A 209 -12.34 9.57 9.01
CA PRO A 209 -12.71 8.32 9.66
C PRO A 209 -13.73 7.56 8.81
N PHE A 210 -13.75 6.25 8.93
CA PHE A 210 -14.77 5.41 8.30
C PHE A 210 -15.34 4.39 9.29
N HIS A 211 -16.56 3.94 9.01
CA HIS A 211 -17.24 2.95 9.85
C HIS A 211 -16.78 1.53 9.53
N ALA A 212 -16.36 0.81 10.54
CA ALA A 212 -16.11 -0.62 10.47
C ALA A 212 -17.45 -1.36 10.31
N SER A 213 -17.82 -1.72 9.09
CA SER A 213 -19.06 -2.45 8.81
C SER A 213 -18.77 -3.87 8.29
N LEU A 214 -19.62 -4.83 8.64
CA LEU A 214 -19.64 -6.14 8.00
C LEU A 214 -20.79 -6.22 6.97
N PRO A 215 -20.54 -6.77 5.77
CA PRO A 215 -21.63 -7.07 4.85
C PRO A 215 -22.45 -8.24 5.39
N ARG A 216 -23.72 -8.31 5.00
CA ARG A 216 -24.63 -9.38 5.42
C ARG A 216 -24.03 -10.76 5.07
N GLY A 217 -23.92 -11.63 6.08
CA GLY A 217 -23.42 -13.00 5.93
C GLY A 217 -21.91 -13.15 6.09
N ALA A 218 -21.14 -12.07 6.21
CA ALA A 218 -19.73 -12.16 6.58
C ALA A 218 -19.56 -12.29 8.09
N VAL A 219 -18.61 -13.14 8.49
CA VAL A 219 -18.19 -13.34 9.89
C VAL A 219 -16.91 -12.58 10.21
N MET A 220 -16.19 -12.11 9.19
CA MET A 220 -14.99 -11.28 9.33
C MET A 220 -14.78 -10.49 8.03
N ARG A 221 -14.22 -9.29 8.15
CA ARG A 221 -13.69 -8.51 7.04
C ARG A 221 -12.23 -8.20 7.31
N ALA A 222 -11.34 -8.49 6.36
CA ALA A 222 -9.98 -7.99 6.36
C ALA A 222 -9.82 -6.91 5.29
N VAL A 223 -9.27 -5.76 5.66
CA VAL A 223 -8.94 -4.66 4.77
C VAL A 223 -7.43 -4.52 4.74
N LEU A 224 -6.84 -4.86 3.59
CA LEU A 224 -5.42 -4.72 3.33
C LEU A 224 -5.16 -3.38 2.62
N PHE A 225 -4.41 -2.51 3.29
CA PHE A 225 -3.95 -1.24 2.79
C PHE A 225 -2.58 -1.42 2.13
N GLN A 226 -2.48 -1.09 0.85
CA GLN A 226 -1.21 -1.10 0.10
C GLN A 226 -1.14 0.16 -0.74
N GLY A 227 0.02 0.81 -0.85
CA GLY A 227 0.08 2.04 -1.63
C GLY A 227 1.48 2.60 -1.79
N ASN A 228 1.54 3.68 -2.55
CA ASN A 228 2.73 4.49 -2.70
C ASN A 228 2.36 5.95 -2.45
N LEU A 229 3.21 6.65 -1.72
CA LEU A 229 3.14 8.09 -1.60
C LEU A 229 3.92 8.71 -2.76
N LEU A 230 3.23 9.46 -3.62
CA LEU A 230 3.83 10.19 -4.74
C LEU A 230 4.16 11.61 -4.29
N LEU A 231 5.43 12.00 -4.36
CA LEU A 231 5.91 13.27 -3.78
C LEU A 231 6.53 14.22 -4.82
N GLY A 232 7.05 13.69 -5.93
CA GLY A 232 7.83 14.45 -6.91
C GLY A 232 9.26 14.73 -6.45
N SER A 233 9.44 15.18 -5.20
CA SER A 233 10.74 15.46 -4.58
C SER A 233 10.68 15.37 -3.05
N ILE A 234 11.84 15.25 -2.41
CA ILE A 234 12.03 15.35 -0.96
C ILE A 234 13.19 16.30 -0.66
N LEU A 235 13.09 17.11 0.39
CA LEU A 235 14.17 17.96 0.86
C LEU A 235 14.92 17.23 1.98
N VAL A 236 16.23 17.02 1.82
CA VAL A 236 17.06 16.32 2.80
C VAL A 236 18.27 17.20 3.09
N LYS A 237 18.44 17.62 4.36
CA LYS A 237 19.54 18.52 4.77
C LYS A 237 19.64 19.79 3.88
N GLY A 238 18.49 20.33 3.45
CA GLY A 238 18.42 21.53 2.59
C GLY A 238 18.58 21.27 1.09
N GLU A 239 18.87 20.04 0.68
CA GLU A 239 18.99 19.66 -0.73
C GLU A 239 17.68 19.04 -1.25
N LEU A 240 17.20 19.51 -2.41
CA LEU A 240 16.02 18.97 -3.07
C LEU A 240 16.37 17.75 -3.91
N LEU A 241 16.01 16.57 -3.41
CA LEU A 241 16.23 15.29 -4.10
C LEU A 241 14.97 14.91 -4.90
N PRO A 242 15.07 14.68 -6.22
CA PRO A 242 13.96 14.20 -7.03
C PRO A 242 13.51 12.81 -6.56
N PHE A 243 12.20 12.64 -6.42
CA PHE A 243 11.63 11.52 -5.69
C PHE A 243 10.27 11.09 -6.22
N LYS A 244 10.22 9.95 -6.93
CA LYS A 244 8.99 9.51 -7.59
C LYS A 244 7.94 8.99 -6.61
N SER A 245 8.33 8.02 -5.77
CA SER A 245 7.36 7.30 -4.93
C SER A 245 8.02 6.67 -3.70
N LEU A 246 7.38 6.81 -2.53
CA LEU A 246 7.74 6.13 -1.29
C LEU A 246 6.72 5.02 -1.05
N PRO A 247 7.11 3.73 -1.13
CA PRO A 247 6.18 2.64 -0.86
C PRO A 247 5.72 2.68 0.60
N ALA A 248 4.40 2.63 0.80
CA ALA A 248 3.82 2.48 2.12
C ALA A 248 3.80 1.00 2.50
N GLN A 249 4.29 0.69 3.70
CA GLN A 249 4.28 -0.67 4.22
C GLN A 249 2.85 -1.22 4.26
N PRO A 250 2.59 -2.42 3.72
CA PRO A 250 1.28 -3.05 3.78
C PRO A 250 0.79 -3.17 5.22
N THR A 251 -0.46 -2.80 5.46
CA THR A 251 -1.07 -2.87 6.78
C THR A 251 -2.44 -3.52 6.66
N GLU A 252 -2.78 -4.39 7.59
CA GLU A 252 -4.06 -5.09 7.63
C GLU A 252 -4.89 -4.59 8.80
N MET A 253 -6.17 -4.34 8.52
CA MET A 253 -7.22 -4.11 9.50
C MET A 253 -8.22 -5.26 9.43
N ARG A 254 -8.73 -5.72 10.57
CA ARG A 254 -9.79 -6.71 10.66
C ARG A 254 -11.01 -6.12 11.35
N VAL A 255 -12.18 -6.46 10.84
CA VAL A 255 -13.47 -6.10 11.42
C VAL A 255 -14.18 -7.41 11.77
N PHE A 256 -14.66 -7.48 13.00
CA PHE A 256 -15.33 -8.63 13.59
C PHE A 256 -16.74 -8.25 14.04
N PRO A 257 -17.68 -9.22 14.13
CA PRO A 257 -19.00 -8.95 14.67
C PRO A 257 -18.92 -8.55 16.14
N LYS A 258 -19.94 -7.83 16.62
CA LYS A 258 -20.06 -7.50 18.05
C LYS A 258 -20.09 -8.78 18.89
N GLY A 259 -19.36 -8.79 20.01
CA GLY A 259 -19.30 -9.93 20.93
C GLY A 259 -18.30 -11.02 20.54
N TYR A 260 -17.33 -10.74 19.66
CA TYR A 260 -16.27 -11.69 19.30
C TYR A 260 -15.22 -11.88 20.40
N GLU A 261 -15.11 -10.94 21.34
CA GLU A 261 -14.02 -10.85 22.31
C GLU A 261 -13.97 -12.05 23.27
N PRO A 262 -15.10 -12.58 23.78
CA PRO A 262 -15.09 -13.82 24.54
C PRO A 262 -14.50 -15.01 23.76
N ILE A 263 -14.75 -15.08 22.45
CA ILE A 263 -14.19 -16.10 21.55
C ILE A 263 -12.67 -15.93 21.48
N ALA A 264 -12.20 -14.69 21.24
CA ALA A 264 -10.77 -14.38 21.16
C ALA A 264 -10.00 -14.68 22.46
N ARG A 265 -10.64 -14.51 23.62
CA ARG A 265 -10.02 -14.83 24.93
C ARG A 265 -9.90 -16.33 25.19
N LYS A 266 -10.84 -17.14 24.70
CA LYS A 266 -10.89 -18.60 24.93
C LYS A 266 -11.20 -19.37 23.63
N PRO A 267 -10.35 -19.26 22.60
CA PRO A 267 -10.67 -19.74 21.26
C PRO A 267 -10.82 -21.27 21.22
N PHE A 268 -9.91 -22.01 21.86
CA PHE A 268 -9.97 -23.47 21.87
C PHE A 268 -11.20 -24.04 22.59
N LEU A 269 -11.55 -23.48 23.76
CA LEU A 269 -12.76 -23.89 24.49
C LEU A 269 -14.03 -23.56 23.70
N THR A 270 -14.06 -22.40 23.07
CA THR A 270 -15.19 -21.97 22.23
C THR A 270 -15.33 -22.88 21.02
N LEU A 271 -14.22 -23.23 20.35
CA LEU A 271 -14.20 -24.17 19.24
C LEU A 271 -14.82 -25.51 19.64
N LYS A 272 -14.34 -26.11 20.74
CA LYS A 272 -14.84 -27.40 21.23
C LYS A 272 -16.36 -27.35 21.47
N ARG A 273 -16.84 -26.36 22.23
CA ARG A 273 -18.27 -26.20 22.54
C ARG A 273 -19.12 -25.95 21.29
N ALA A 274 -18.64 -25.11 20.37
CA ALA A 274 -19.37 -24.81 19.14
C ALA A 274 -19.50 -26.03 18.23
N LEU A 275 -18.46 -26.88 18.16
CA LEU A 275 -18.51 -28.15 17.45
C LEU A 275 -19.46 -29.16 18.13
N GLU A 276 -19.47 -29.23 19.46
CA GLU A 276 -20.38 -30.09 20.24
C GLU A 276 -21.86 -29.71 20.02
N LEU A 277 -22.17 -28.40 20.00
CA LEU A 277 -23.54 -27.91 19.75
C LEU A 277 -23.98 -28.16 18.30
N GLY A 278 -23.08 -27.93 17.34
CA GLY A 278 -23.28 -28.31 15.93
C GLY A 278 -24.44 -27.63 15.21
N ASP A 279 -25.01 -26.55 15.76
CA ASP A 279 -26.14 -25.82 15.19
C ASP A 279 -25.69 -24.55 14.41
N PRO A 280 -26.54 -24.03 13.49
CA PRO A 280 -26.18 -22.88 12.65
C PRO A 280 -25.87 -21.57 13.40
N LYS A 281 -26.40 -21.40 14.61
CA LYS A 281 -26.14 -20.20 15.42
C LYS A 281 -24.69 -20.14 15.89
N HIS A 282 -24.05 -21.30 16.06
CA HIS A 282 -22.68 -21.41 16.57
C HIS A 282 -21.64 -21.60 15.46
N PHE A 283 -22.03 -21.72 14.18
CA PHE A 283 -21.08 -21.83 13.07
C PHE A 283 -20.09 -20.66 12.98
N PRO A 284 -20.50 -19.37 13.15
CA PRO A 284 -19.54 -18.27 13.20
C PRO A 284 -18.49 -18.42 14.30
N HIS A 285 -18.84 -19.06 15.43
CA HIS A 285 -17.92 -19.28 16.53
C HIS A 285 -16.84 -20.31 16.18
N VAL A 286 -17.18 -21.35 15.41
CA VAL A 286 -16.19 -22.32 14.90
C VAL A 286 -15.15 -21.59 14.03
N PHE A 287 -15.62 -20.76 13.09
CA PHE A 287 -14.75 -20.01 12.19
C PHE A 287 -13.88 -18.98 12.95
N LEU A 288 -14.48 -18.15 13.80
CA LEU A 288 -13.76 -17.11 14.55
C LEU A 288 -12.78 -17.70 15.56
N ALA A 289 -13.12 -18.84 16.18
CA ALA A 289 -12.17 -19.52 17.07
C ALA A 289 -10.91 -19.97 16.32
N ALA A 290 -11.02 -20.39 15.06
CA ALA A 290 -9.85 -20.70 14.24
C ALA A 290 -9.01 -19.45 13.92
N VAL A 291 -9.64 -18.30 13.65
CA VAL A 291 -8.94 -17.02 13.40
C VAL A 291 -8.09 -16.60 14.60
N PHE A 292 -8.60 -16.76 15.82
CA PHE A 292 -7.92 -16.34 17.06
C PHE A 292 -7.07 -17.45 17.70
N MET A 293 -6.88 -18.59 17.04
CA MET A 293 -6.21 -19.74 17.65
C MET A 293 -4.70 -19.46 17.88
N PRO A 294 -4.18 -19.56 19.12
CA PRO A 294 -2.75 -19.43 19.40
C PRO A 294 -1.96 -20.54 18.72
N THR A 295 -0.74 -20.23 18.26
CA THR A 295 0.15 -21.17 17.56
C THR A 295 0.32 -22.50 18.32
N ALA A 296 0.48 -22.44 19.65
CA ALA A 296 0.65 -23.62 20.50
C ALA A 296 -0.56 -24.59 20.52
N LEU A 297 -1.74 -24.15 20.09
CA LEU A 297 -2.96 -24.95 20.09
C LEU A 297 -3.46 -25.29 18.67
N LYS A 298 -2.79 -24.81 17.61
CA LYS A 298 -3.22 -25.02 16.22
C LYS A 298 -3.29 -26.49 15.85
N GLU A 299 -2.33 -27.31 16.26
CA GLU A 299 -2.34 -28.74 15.96
C GLU A 299 -3.55 -29.45 16.58
N LYS A 300 -3.79 -29.22 17.89
CA LYS A 300 -4.95 -29.79 18.61
C LYS A 300 -6.27 -29.31 18.02
N ALA A 301 -6.37 -28.02 17.68
CA ALA A 301 -7.55 -27.46 17.04
C ALA A 301 -7.77 -28.04 15.63
N GLY A 302 -6.68 -28.25 14.88
CA GLY A 302 -6.68 -28.88 13.57
C GLY A 302 -7.24 -30.30 13.63
N ALA A 303 -6.79 -31.12 14.59
CA ALA A 303 -7.33 -32.47 14.79
C ALA A 303 -8.84 -32.46 15.08
N LEU A 304 -9.32 -31.58 15.96
CA LEU A 304 -10.76 -31.46 16.26
C LEU A 304 -11.58 -31.06 15.03
N LEU A 305 -11.08 -30.12 14.24
CA LEU A 305 -11.76 -29.67 13.03
C LEU A 305 -11.74 -30.73 11.92
N GLN A 306 -10.64 -31.49 11.76
CA GLN A 306 -10.55 -32.61 10.83
C GLN A 306 -11.55 -33.71 11.20
N ASP A 307 -11.64 -34.06 12.49
CA ASP A 307 -12.63 -35.02 12.98
C ASP A 307 -14.06 -34.55 12.75
N ALA A 308 -14.36 -33.28 13.02
CA ALA A 308 -15.69 -32.71 12.76
C ALA A 308 -16.02 -32.70 11.26
N ALA A 309 -15.07 -32.30 10.40
CA ALA A 309 -15.22 -32.31 8.96
C ALA A 309 -15.52 -33.72 8.42
N ARG A 310 -14.84 -34.75 8.94
CA ARG A 310 -15.07 -36.15 8.58
C ARG A 310 -16.43 -36.66 9.08
N LYS A 311 -16.76 -36.43 10.35
CA LYS A 311 -18.02 -36.90 10.97
C LYS A 311 -19.27 -36.26 10.36
N HIS A 312 -19.13 -35.05 9.82
CA HIS A 312 -20.25 -34.24 9.31
C HIS A 312 -20.11 -33.89 7.83
N GLN A 313 -19.49 -34.76 7.02
CA GLN A 313 -19.12 -34.50 5.62
C GLN A 313 -20.27 -33.93 4.77
N ASP A 314 -21.49 -34.48 4.93
CA ASP A 314 -22.67 -34.06 4.14
C ASP A 314 -23.53 -32.99 4.82
N ARG A 315 -23.00 -32.36 5.88
CA ARG A 315 -23.71 -31.34 6.66
C ARG A 315 -22.96 -30.01 6.65
N ASP A 316 -23.71 -28.94 6.89
CA ASP A 316 -23.16 -27.58 6.98
C ASP A 316 -22.00 -27.47 7.98
N LEU A 317 -22.08 -28.17 9.12
CA LEU A 317 -21.01 -28.20 10.12
C LEU A 317 -19.68 -28.73 9.55
N GLY A 318 -19.73 -29.76 8.69
CA GLY A 318 -18.52 -30.28 8.05
C GLY A 318 -17.87 -29.25 7.12
N ARG A 319 -18.68 -28.51 6.37
CA ARG A 319 -18.21 -27.41 5.50
C ARG A 319 -17.61 -26.26 6.31
N VAL A 320 -18.24 -25.88 7.43
CA VAL A 320 -17.72 -24.86 8.34
C VAL A 320 -16.39 -25.31 8.96
N ALA A 321 -16.28 -26.59 9.37
CA ALA A 321 -15.05 -27.13 9.92
C ALA A 321 -13.90 -27.13 8.89
N GLN A 322 -14.18 -27.46 7.63
CA GLN A 322 -13.21 -27.35 6.53
C GLN A 322 -12.78 -25.90 6.26
N ALA A 323 -13.72 -24.96 6.27
CA ALA A 323 -13.41 -23.54 6.13
C ALA A 323 -12.53 -23.03 7.29
N ALA A 324 -12.84 -23.44 8.51
CA ALA A 324 -12.06 -23.12 9.69
C ALA A 324 -10.65 -23.75 9.64
N LEU A 325 -10.48 -24.98 9.12
CA LEU A 325 -9.16 -25.58 8.88
C LEU A 325 -8.31 -24.75 7.93
N LYS A 326 -8.90 -24.32 6.82
CA LYS A 326 -8.20 -23.48 5.85
C LYS A 326 -7.76 -22.15 6.49
N MET A 327 -8.64 -21.51 7.24
CA MET A 327 -8.32 -20.27 7.97
C MET A 327 -7.21 -20.50 9.01
N LEU A 328 -7.26 -21.61 9.76
CA LEU A 328 -6.24 -21.97 10.74
C LEU A 328 -4.85 -22.08 10.10
N ALA A 329 -4.76 -22.59 8.88
CA ALA A 329 -3.51 -22.69 8.13
C ALA A 329 -3.03 -21.33 7.54
N GLU A 330 -3.95 -20.43 7.22
CA GLU A 330 -3.64 -19.09 6.68
C GLU A 330 -3.16 -18.10 7.76
N THR A 331 -3.61 -18.27 9.00
CA THR A 331 -3.11 -17.47 10.13
C THR A 331 -1.66 -17.91 10.44
N ARG A 332 -0.69 -17.05 10.14
CA ARG A 332 0.70 -17.22 10.55
C ARG A 332 0.94 -16.48 11.86
#